data_AF-A0A7X9GW84-F1
#
_entry.id   AF-A0A7X9GW84-F1
#
_cell.length_a   1.000
_cell.length_b   1.000
_cell.length_c   1.000
_cell.angle_alpha   90.00
_cell.angle_beta   90.00
_cell.angle_gamma   90.00
#
_symmetry.space_group_name_H-M   'P 1'
#
loop_
_entity.id
_entity.type
_entity.pdbx_description
1 polymer ?
#
loop_
_entity_poly.entity_id
_entity_poly.type
_entity_poly.pdbx_seq_one_letter_code
_entity_poly.pdbx_strand_id
1 'polypeptide(L)'
;MGKINIIRIGKGVDILNRLAKEKSPYLLQHKDNPVNWYPWGEEALEKAKAENKLIFLSIGYSTCRWCHNMNRESFQDLKVADILNEHYVPIKVDREERPDLDKVYITFAEALTGSAGWPLNLILTPEKKPFFAGTYFPKESRNRMIGLIDLLDQIKVVWEEDEDRIIGESNRILAEVDRIYNSDNKGKLDPDILVKAKNQLQEDYDKNHGGFSYRPKFPLPQYIMFLLKYGHDLKDEKALEMAFMTLDNMYKGGIFDHIGFGFYRYSVDEKWLVPHFEKMLYDNALLSMAYTMAYEKTKNPLYKEITEKILEFVIRDLASEEGSFYSALDAETEGEEGKFYIFTKEEIIDALGKEYGEFYCNYYDI
;
A
#
# COMPACT_ATOMS: atom_id res chain seq x y z
N MET A 1 5.36 -6.19 -37.64
CA MET A 1 6.78 -6.61 -37.49
C MET A 1 7.67 -5.38 -37.38
N GLY A 2 7.89 -4.87 -36.17
CA GLY A 2 8.93 -3.89 -35.88
C GLY A 2 10.03 -4.58 -35.09
N LYS A 3 11.17 -4.84 -35.74
CA LYS A 3 12.34 -5.44 -35.08
C LYS A 3 12.93 -4.43 -34.09
N ILE A 4 13.06 -4.82 -32.83
CA ILE A 4 13.88 -4.12 -31.85
C ILE A 4 15.33 -4.23 -32.36
N ASN A 5 15.96 -3.09 -32.63
CA ASN A 5 17.40 -3.04 -32.94
C ASN A 5 18.18 -3.27 -31.65
N ILE A 6 18.64 -4.49 -31.45
CA ILE A 6 19.63 -4.81 -30.42
C ILE A 6 20.98 -4.34 -30.97
N ILE A 7 21.40 -3.12 -30.61
CA ILE A 7 22.76 -2.64 -30.89
C ILE A 7 23.64 -3.11 -29.74
N ARG A 8 24.49 -4.13 -29.97
CA ARG A 8 25.52 -4.54 -29.02
C ARG A 8 26.72 -3.61 -29.14
N ILE A 9 26.87 -2.67 -28.21
CA ILE A 9 28.12 -1.94 -27.97
C ILE A 9 28.60 -2.34 -26.57
N GLY A 10 29.91 -2.55 -26.41
CA GLY A 10 30.50 -3.16 -25.22
C GLY A 10 30.22 -2.41 -23.90
N LYS A 11 29.99 -3.20 -22.85
CA LYS A 11 29.75 -2.83 -21.42
C LYS A 11 28.52 -1.93 -21.17
N GLY A 12 27.41 -2.60 -20.80
CA GLY A 12 26.16 -1.99 -20.37
C GLY A 12 25.10 -2.08 -21.47
N VAL A 13 24.09 -2.93 -21.30
CA VAL A 13 22.94 -2.96 -22.21
C VAL A 13 21.98 -1.87 -21.72
N ASP A 14 21.92 -0.72 -22.39
CA ASP A 14 20.84 0.26 -22.18
C ASP A 14 19.56 -0.30 -22.82
N ILE A 15 18.82 -1.11 -22.05
CA ILE A 15 17.48 -1.58 -22.44
C ILE A 15 16.48 -0.54 -21.96
N LEU A 16 16.24 0.49 -22.77
CA LEU A 16 15.09 1.37 -22.53
C LEU A 16 13.80 0.67 -23.00
N ASN A 17 12.92 0.35 -22.06
CA ASN A 17 11.56 -0.09 -22.37
C ASN A 17 10.61 1.11 -22.60
N ARG A 18 9.32 0.84 -22.83
CA ARG A 18 8.35 1.88 -23.22
C ARG A 18 8.08 2.91 -22.12
N LEU A 19 8.33 2.55 -20.86
CA LEU A 19 8.11 3.45 -19.73
C LEU A 19 9.03 4.68 -19.77
N ALA A 20 10.11 4.66 -20.57
CA ALA A 20 10.97 5.83 -20.77
C ALA A 20 10.25 7.06 -21.38
N LYS A 21 9.03 6.89 -21.89
CA LYS A 21 8.19 7.97 -22.45
C LYS A 21 7.12 8.46 -21.47
N GLU A 22 6.98 7.82 -20.32
CA GLU A 22 5.98 8.18 -19.32
C GLU A 22 6.39 9.43 -18.55
N LYS A 23 5.40 10.08 -17.92
CA LYS A 23 5.63 11.26 -17.09
C LYS A 23 5.76 10.92 -15.61
N SER A 24 5.06 9.88 -15.17
CA SER A 24 5.15 9.37 -13.80
C SER A 24 6.61 9.11 -13.42
N PRO A 25 7.11 9.77 -12.35
CA PRO A 25 8.41 9.45 -11.78
C PRO A 25 8.52 7.98 -11.39
N TYR A 26 7.43 7.37 -10.88
CA TYR A 26 7.39 5.95 -10.54
C TYR A 26 7.60 5.06 -11.77
N LEU A 27 6.89 5.28 -12.87
CA LEU A 27 7.07 4.49 -14.09
C LEU A 27 8.47 4.67 -14.68
N LEU A 28 9.00 5.90 -14.65
CA LEU A 28 10.34 6.21 -15.12
C LEU A 28 11.45 5.48 -14.34
N GLN A 29 11.25 5.15 -13.07
CA GLN A 29 12.19 4.32 -12.30
C GLN A 29 12.34 2.89 -12.84
N HIS A 30 11.35 2.41 -13.60
CA HIS A 30 11.35 1.07 -14.20
C HIS A 30 11.77 1.05 -15.68
N LYS A 31 12.12 2.19 -16.26
CA LYS A 31 12.38 2.32 -17.71
C LYS A 31 13.59 1.52 -18.20
N ASP A 32 14.56 1.27 -17.31
CA ASP A 32 15.82 0.59 -17.61
C ASP A 32 15.80 -0.89 -17.17
N ASN A 33 14.66 -1.37 -16.65
CA ASN A 33 14.52 -2.77 -16.28
C ASN A 33 14.57 -3.67 -17.53
N PRO A 34 15.15 -4.88 -17.42
CA PRO A 34 15.17 -5.86 -18.51
C PRO A 34 13.77 -6.40 -18.85
N VAL A 35 12.80 -6.30 -17.93
CA VAL A 35 11.39 -6.54 -18.25
C VAL A 35 10.93 -5.48 -19.26
N ASN A 36 10.40 -5.92 -20.40
CA ASN A 36 9.91 -5.06 -21.48
C ASN A 36 8.54 -4.49 -21.13
N TRP A 37 8.49 -3.67 -20.09
CA TRP A 37 7.29 -3.07 -19.57
C TRP A 37 6.55 -2.23 -20.62
N TYR A 38 5.24 -2.36 -20.59
CA TYR A 38 4.31 -1.46 -21.24
C TYR A 38 3.60 -0.59 -20.19
N PRO A 39 3.29 0.67 -20.48
CA PRO A 39 2.25 1.38 -19.76
C PRO A 39 0.88 0.73 -20.06
N TRP A 40 -0.11 0.97 -19.21
CA TRP A 40 -1.48 0.56 -19.52
C TRP A 40 -2.02 1.35 -20.71
N GLY A 41 -2.33 0.67 -21.81
CA GLY A 41 -2.86 1.30 -23.02
C GLY A 41 -3.18 0.31 -24.13
N GLU A 42 -3.76 0.80 -25.22
CA GLU A 42 -4.23 -0.02 -26.34
C GLU A 42 -3.11 -0.91 -26.91
N GLU A 43 -1.88 -0.40 -27.06
CA GLU A 43 -0.75 -1.18 -27.61
C GLU A 43 -0.52 -2.50 -26.84
N ALA A 44 -0.51 -2.44 -25.50
CA ALA A 44 -0.26 -3.62 -24.67
C ALA A 44 -1.45 -4.59 -24.71
N LEU A 45 -2.67 -4.03 -24.67
CA LEU A 45 -3.91 -4.80 -24.61
C LEU A 45 -4.20 -5.49 -25.95
N GLU A 46 -3.91 -4.84 -27.07
CA GLU A 46 -4.00 -5.44 -28.40
C GLU A 46 -2.93 -6.49 -28.62
N LYS A 47 -1.70 -6.26 -28.13
CA LYS A 47 -0.64 -7.27 -28.19
C LYS A 47 -1.03 -8.54 -27.43
N ALA A 48 -1.58 -8.42 -26.22
CA ALA A 48 -2.03 -9.57 -25.43
C ALA A 48 -3.05 -10.42 -26.20
N LYS A 49 -4.03 -9.76 -26.85
CA LYS A 49 -5.03 -10.42 -27.69
C LYS A 49 -4.44 -11.03 -28.96
N ALA A 50 -3.60 -10.30 -29.67
CA ALA A 50 -3.02 -10.75 -30.94
C ALA A 50 -2.07 -11.94 -30.76
N GLU A 51 -1.36 -12.01 -29.64
CA GLU A 51 -0.42 -13.10 -29.33
C GLU A 51 -1.04 -14.20 -28.46
N ASN A 52 -2.32 -14.09 -28.07
CA ASN A 52 -2.98 -14.95 -27.06
C ASN A 52 -2.15 -15.15 -25.78
N LYS A 53 -1.61 -14.05 -25.25
CA LYS A 53 -0.77 -14.05 -24.05
C LYS A 53 -1.46 -13.43 -22.86
N LEU A 54 -1.26 -14.05 -21.70
CA LEU A 54 -1.66 -13.50 -20.43
C LEU A 54 -0.97 -12.15 -20.16
N ILE A 55 -1.67 -11.26 -19.46
CA ILE A 55 -1.13 -9.99 -19.00
C ILE A 55 -0.61 -10.17 -17.57
N PHE A 56 0.65 -9.81 -17.33
CA PHE A 56 1.17 -9.61 -15.99
C PHE A 56 1.04 -8.13 -15.64
N LEU A 57 0.08 -7.78 -14.78
CA LEU A 57 -0.17 -6.40 -14.38
C LEU A 57 0.44 -6.14 -13.01
N SER A 58 1.35 -5.16 -12.93
CA SER A 58 1.95 -4.72 -11.67
C SER A 58 1.63 -3.25 -11.39
N ILE A 59 0.80 -3.01 -10.37
CA ILE A 59 0.39 -1.68 -9.90
C ILE A 59 1.20 -1.31 -8.66
N GLY A 60 1.73 -0.09 -8.63
CA GLY A 60 2.42 0.47 -7.47
C GLY A 60 2.44 2.00 -7.52
N TYR A 61 3.25 2.63 -6.70
CA TYR A 61 3.43 4.09 -6.64
C TYR A 61 4.80 4.41 -6.06
N SER A 62 5.21 5.67 -6.19
CA SER A 62 6.59 6.14 -5.97
C SER A 62 7.15 5.88 -4.57
N THR A 63 6.31 5.96 -3.52
CA THR A 63 6.71 5.81 -2.12
C THR A 63 6.46 4.40 -1.55
N CYS A 64 6.08 3.45 -2.41
CA CYS A 64 5.80 2.08 -2.04
C CYS A 64 7.09 1.25 -1.85
N ARG A 65 7.51 1.03 -0.60
CA ARG A 65 8.70 0.22 -0.31
C ARG A 65 8.67 -1.19 -0.89
N TRP A 66 7.58 -1.93 -0.68
CA TRP A 66 7.50 -3.30 -1.20
C TRP A 66 7.55 -3.34 -2.72
N CYS A 67 7.13 -2.27 -3.39
CA CYS A 67 7.29 -2.11 -4.84
C CYS A 67 8.77 -1.95 -5.21
N HIS A 68 9.53 -1.15 -4.46
CA HIS A 68 10.98 -1.01 -4.62
C HIS A 68 11.74 -2.30 -4.33
N ASN A 69 11.38 -3.01 -3.26
CA ASN A 69 11.96 -4.31 -2.93
C ASN A 69 11.75 -5.32 -4.06
N MET A 70 10.51 -5.45 -4.55
CA MET A 70 10.20 -6.36 -5.66
C MET A 70 10.87 -5.91 -6.97
N ASN A 71 11.06 -4.61 -7.18
CA ASN A 71 11.83 -4.09 -8.31
C ASN A 71 13.28 -4.58 -8.28
N ARG A 72 13.97 -4.35 -7.17
CA ARG A 72 15.39 -4.72 -6.98
C ARG A 72 15.61 -6.23 -7.00
N GLU A 73 14.73 -6.99 -6.34
CA GLU A 73 14.89 -8.46 -6.21
C GLU A 73 14.46 -9.21 -7.49
N SER A 74 13.40 -8.73 -8.16
CA SER A 74 12.73 -9.49 -9.22
C SER A 74 12.76 -8.77 -10.57
N PHE A 75 12.26 -7.53 -10.67
CA PHE A 75 12.08 -6.89 -11.99
C PHE A 75 13.36 -6.39 -12.66
N GLN A 76 14.47 -6.30 -11.92
CA GLN A 76 15.82 -6.05 -12.46
C GLN A 76 16.57 -7.33 -12.82
N ASP A 77 16.04 -8.50 -12.47
CA ASP A 77 16.68 -9.79 -12.71
C ASP A 77 16.38 -10.32 -14.12
N LEU A 78 17.43 -10.77 -14.81
CA LEU A 78 17.32 -11.26 -16.20
C LEU A 78 16.46 -12.52 -16.32
N LYS A 79 16.51 -13.45 -15.34
CA LYS A 79 15.74 -14.71 -15.40
C LYS A 79 14.24 -14.42 -15.28
N VAL A 80 13.86 -13.53 -14.36
CA VAL A 80 12.47 -13.07 -14.23
C VAL A 80 12.02 -12.34 -15.49
N ALA A 81 12.88 -11.47 -16.03
CA ALA A 81 12.56 -10.72 -17.24
C ALA A 81 12.38 -11.61 -18.47
N ASP A 82 13.20 -12.64 -18.64
CA ASP A 82 13.08 -13.59 -19.76
C ASP A 82 11.72 -14.30 -19.73
N ILE A 83 11.30 -14.80 -18.56
CA ILE A 83 9.98 -15.45 -18.39
C ILE A 83 8.84 -14.48 -18.72
N LEU A 84 8.87 -13.28 -18.14
CA LEU A 84 7.85 -12.26 -18.37
C LEU A 84 7.78 -11.80 -19.83
N ASN A 85 8.94 -11.59 -20.46
CA ASN A 85 9.03 -11.09 -21.83
C ASN A 85 8.60 -12.13 -22.87
N GLU A 86 8.89 -13.41 -22.60
CA GLU A 86 8.56 -14.50 -23.51
C GLU A 86 7.09 -14.89 -23.42
N HIS A 87 6.57 -15.05 -22.20
CA HIS A 87 5.26 -15.70 -21.97
C HIS A 87 4.13 -14.75 -21.60
N TYR A 88 4.44 -13.51 -21.22
CA TYR A 88 3.44 -12.54 -20.77
C TYR A 88 3.50 -11.23 -21.57
N VAL A 89 2.46 -10.42 -21.42
CA VAL A 89 2.53 -8.98 -21.69
C VAL A 89 2.68 -8.25 -20.36
N PRO A 90 3.90 -7.85 -19.96
CA PRO A 90 4.12 -7.17 -18.70
C PRO A 90 3.68 -5.70 -18.78
N ILE A 91 2.72 -5.32 -17.94
CA ILE A 91 2.18 -3.96 -17.85
C ILE A 91 2.48 -3.37 -16.46
N LYS A 92 3.03 -2.16 -16.42
CA LYS A 92 3.27 -1.39 -15.20
C LYS A 92 2.28 -0.23 -15.11
N VAL A 93 1.69 -0.03 -13.93
CA VAL A 93 0.76 1.08 -13.67
C VAL A 93 1.18 1.82 -12.41
N ASP A 94 1.14 3.15 -12.51
CA ASP A 94 1.19 4.04 -11.36
C ASP A 94 -0.23 4.29 -10.85
N ARG A 95 -0.46 3.91 -9.59
CA ARG A 95 -1.72 4.14 -8.89
C ARG A 95 -2.03 5.63 -8.75
N GLU A 96 -1.03 6.49 -8.59
CA GLU A 96 -1.24 7.94 -8.40
C GLU A 96 -1.77 8.59 -9.69
N GLU A 97 -1.34 8.11 -10.86
CA GLU A 97 -1.87 8.56 -12.15
C GLU A 97 -3.16 7.84 -12.58
N ARG A 98 -3.34 6.57 -12.17
CA ARG A 98 -4.49 5.72 -12.55
C ARG A 98 -5.21 5.10 -11.34
N PRO A 99 -5.77 5.92 -10.43
CA PRO A 99 -6.49 5.42 -9.26
C PRO A 99 -7.79 4.68 -9.65
N ASP A 100 -8.30 4.91 -10.86
CA ASP A 100 -9.43 4.20 -11.43
C ASP A 100 -9.13 2.72 -11.68
N LEU A 101 -7.96 2.41 -12.26
CA LEU A 101 -7.53 1.03 -12.49
C LEU A 101 -7.17 0.34 -11.18
N ASP A 102 -6.43 1.04 -10.33
CA ASP A 102 -6.06 0.54 -9.01
C ASP A 102 -7.30 0.11 -8.21
N LYS A 103 -8.33 0.96 -8.15
CA LYS A 103 -9.58 0.67 -7.42
C LYS A 103 -10.27 -0.59 -7.94
N VAL A 104 -10.33 -0.79 -9.26
CA VAL A 104 -10.95 -1.99 -9.84
C VAL A 104 -10.16 -3.24 -9.45
N TYR A 105 -8.84 -3.21 -9.59
CA TYR A 105 -8.03 -4.40 -9.39
C TYR A 105 -7.73 -4.72 -7.92
N ILE A 106 -7.61 -3.72 -7.05
CA ILE A 106 -7.48 -3.94 -5.60
C ILE A 106 -8.77 -4.55 -5.04
N THR A 107 -9.94 -4.12 -5.53
CA THR A 107 -11.24 -4.70 -5.14
C THR A 107 -11.34 -6.17 -5.53
N PHE A 108 -10.90 -6.51 -6.76
CA PHE A 108 -10.82 -7.91 -7.18
C PHE A 108 -9.89 -8.73 -6.30
N ALA A 109 -8.70 -8.19 -5.99
CA ALA A 109 -7.73 -8.88 -5.14
C ALA A 109 -8.28 -9.11 -3.73
N GLU A 110 -8.88 -8.08 -3.09
CA GLU A 110 -9.52 -8.21 -1.78
C GLU A 110 -10.62 -9.28 -1.78
N ALA A 111 -11.45 -9.34 -2.83
CA ALA A 111 -12.48 -10.37 -2.95
C ALA A 111 -11.90 -11.79 -3.07
N LEU A 112 -10.75 -11.94 -3.73
CA LEU A 112 -10.11 -13.23 -3.97
C LEU A 112 -9.30 -13.71 -2.75
N THR A 113 -8.57 -12.81 -2.10
CA THR A 113 -7.57 -13.16 -1.06
C THR A 113 -7.98 -12.70 0.35
N GLY A 114 -9.09 -11.99 0.50
CA GLY A 114 -9.60 -11.44 1.77
C GLY A 114 -8.87 -10.17 2.24
N SER A 115 -7.67 -9.90 1.70
CA SER A 115 -6.90 -8.68 1.94
C SER A 115 -6.01 -8.41 0.72
N ALA A 116 -5.76 -7.14 0.43
CA ALA A 116 -4.85 -6.73 -0.64
C ALA A 116 -3.98 -5.54 -0.23
N GLY A 117 -2.99 -5.24 -1.05
CA GLY A 117 -2.04 -4.15 -0.84
C GLY A 117 -1.10 -4.02 -2.02
N TRP A 118 -0.05 -3.22 -1.86
CA TRP A 118 0.93 -2.95 -2.91
C TRP A 118 2.31 -3.52 -2.58
N PRO A 119 3.11 -3.96 -3.58
CA PRO A 119 2.82 -3.97 -5.01
C PRO A 119 1.66 -4.91 -5.32
N LEU A 120 0.72 -4.46 -6.13
CA LEU A 120 -0.42 -5.28 -6.50
C LEU A 120 -0.09 -5.96 -7.83
N ASN A 121 0.11 -7.27 -7.79
CA ASN A 121 0.46 -8.07 -8.96
C ASN A 121 -0.73 -8.96 -9.33
N LEU A 122 -1.21 -8.85 -10.56
CA LEU A 122 -2.30 -9.64 -11.09
C LEU A 122 -1.90 -10.34 -12.38
N ILE A 123 -2.55 -11.48 -12.63
CA ILE A 123 -2.49 -12.14 -13.93
C ILE A 123 -3.89 -12.13 -14.53
N LEU A 124 -3.97 -11.60 -15.76
CA LEU A 124 -5.22 -11.38 -16.47
C LEU A 124 -5.19 -12.13 -17.79
N THR A 125 -6.36 -12.57 -18.24
CA THR A 125 -6.56 -13.05 -19.62
C THR A 125 -6.34 -11.92 -20.63
N PRO A 126 -6.16 -12.23 -21.93
CA PRO A 126 -6.09 -11.20 -22.98
C PRO A 126 -7.30 -10.25 -23.04
N GLU A 127 -8.45 -10.66 -22.50
CA GLU A 127 -9.67 -9.87 -22.35
C GLU A 127 -9.67 -8.96 -21.11
N LYS A 128 -8.54 -8.86 -20.40
CA LYS A 128 -8.34 -8.04 -19.19
C LYS A 128 -9.08 -8.57 -17.97
N LYS A 129 -9.45 -9.86 -17.97
CA LYS A 129 -10.14 -10.50 -16.87
C LYS A 129 -9.12 -11.09 -15.89
N PRO A 130 -9.00 -10.60 -14.66
CA PRO A 130 -8.08 -11.17 -13.68
C PRO A 130 -8.56 -12.55 -13.20
N PHE A 131 -7.63 -13.43 -12.89
CA PHE A 131 -7.91 -14.73 -12.25
C PHE A 131 -6.94 -15.08 -11.13
N PHE A 132 -5.86 -14.31 -11.00
CA PHE A 132 -4.89 -14.43 -9.93
C PHE A 132 -4.51 -13.03 -9.45
N ALA A 133 -4.31 -12.89 -8.14
CA ALA A 133 -3.83 -11.67 -7.52
C ALA A 133 -2.94 -12.01 -6.33
N GLY A 134 -1.94 -11.17 -6.10
CA GLY A 134 -1.13 -11.20 -4.89
C GLY A 134 -0.39 -9.88 -4.68
N THR A 135 0.17 -9.73 -3.49
CA THR A 135 0.93 -8.54 -3.13
C THR A 135 2.40 -8.72 -3.52
N TYR A 136 3.30 -8.86 -2.54
CA TYR A 136 4.71 -9.09 -2.77
C TYR A 136 5.00 -10.58 -3.03
N PHE A 137 5.81 -10.85 -4.07
CA PHE A 137 6.39 -12.17 -4.33
C PHE A 137 7.92 -12.09 -4.29
N PRO A 138 8.60 -12.93 -3.49
CA PRO A 138 10.05 -13.06 -3.59
C PRO A 138 10.44 -13.63 -4.96
N LYS A 139 11.68 -13.44 -5.40
CA LYS A 139 12.13 -13.94 -6.70
C LYS A 139 12.01 -15.47 -6.78
N GLU A 140 12.63 -16.14 -5.81
CA GLU A 140 12.65 -17.60 -5.69
C GLU A 140 11.74 -18.02 -4.53
N SER A 141 11.15 -19.22 -4.61
CA SER A 141 10.32 -19.76 -3.53
C SER A 141 11.13 -19.88 -2.25
N ARG A 142 10.58 -19.36 -1.16
CA ARG A 142 11.23 -19.43 0.17
C ARG A 142 10.20 -19.61 1.26
N ASN A 143 10.54 -20.48 2.21
CA ASN A 143 9.65 -20.88 3.31
C ASN A 143 8.30 -21.41 2.78
N ARG A 144 7.19 -20.77 3.15
CA ARG A 144 5.83 -21.11 2.70
C ARG A 144 5.30 -20.16 1.60
N MET A 145 6.15 -19.30 1.04
CA MET A 145 5.76 -18.35 -0.01
C MET A 145 6.29 -18.83 -1.36
N ILE A 146 5.39 -18.93 -2.33
CA ILE A 146 5.74 -19.17 -3.72
C ILE A 146 6.54 -17.99 -4.27
N GLY A 147 7.62 -18.28 -4.99
CA GLY A 147 8.41 -17.29 -5.70
C GLY A 147 7.76 -16.87 -7.01
N LEU A 148 8.12 -15.70 -7.51
CA LEU A 148 7.59 -15.16 -8.75
C LEU A 148 7.92 -16.07 -9.94
N ILE A 149 9.11 -16.68 -9.97
CA ILE A 149 9.52 -17.59 -11.04
C ILE A 149 8.61 -18.82 -11.09
N ASP A 150 8.47 -19.53 -9.96
CA ASP A 150 7.64 -20.74 -9.89
C ASP A 150 6.16 -20.44 -10.18
N LEU A 151 5.67 -19.28 -9.73
CA LEU A 151 4.31 -18.83 -10.00
C LEU A 151 4.07 -18.63 -11.50
N LEU A 152 4.95 -17.89 -12.17
CA LEU A 152 4.84 -17.62 -13.60
C LEU A 152 4.97 -18.91 -14.42
N ASP A 153 5.94 -19.78 -14.10
CA ASP A 153 6.12 -21.04 -14.82
C ASP A 153 4.89 -21.96 -14.70
N GLN A 154 4.29 -22.07 -13.50
CA GLN A 154 3.09 -22.87 -13.29
C GLN A 154 1.89 -22.33 -14.07
N ILE A 155 1.67 -21.01 -14.03
CA ILE A 155 0.51 -20.40 -14.70
C ILE A 155 0.64 -20.48 -16.21
N LYS A 156 1.85 -20.30 -16.75
CA LYS A 156 2.13 -20.49 -18.17
C LYS A 156 1.73 -21.90 -18.61
N VAL A 157 2.18 -22.94 -17.91
CA VAL A 157 1.87 -24.33 -18.27
C VAL A 157 0.35 -24.56 -18.29
N VAL A 158 -0.36 -24.08 -17.26
CA VAL A 158 -1.83 -24.23 -17.23
C VAL A 158 -2.51 -23.47 -18.37
N TRP A 159 -2.03 -22.29 -18.77
CA TRP A 159 -2.58 -21.55 -19.91
C TRP A 159 -2.35 -22.27 -21.24
N GLU A 160 -1.17 -22.86 -21.43
CA GLU A 160 -0.83 -23.60 -22.65
C GLU A 160 -1.58 -24.94 -22.76
N GLU A 161 -1.88 -25.59 -21.62
CA GLU A 161 -2.52 -26.91 -21.58
C GLU A 161 -4.05 -26.85 -21.41
N ASP A 162 -4.59 -25.87 -20.69
CA ASP A 162 -5.99 -25.81 -20.25
C ASP A 162 -6.48 -24.35 -20.08
N GLU A 163 -6.50 -23.60 -21.19
CA GLU A 163 -7.00 -22.22 -21.25
C GLU A 163 -8.44 -22.08 -20.72
N ASP A 164 -9.32 -23.03 -21.05
CA ASP A 164 -10.73 -23.02 -20.66
C ASP A 164 -10.90 -23.04 -19.13
N ARG A 165 -10.03 -23.74 -18.40
CA ARG A 165 -10.03 -23.73 -16.94
C ARG A 165 -9.70 -22.35 -16.38
N ILE A 166 -8.71 -21.65 -16.92
CA ILE A 166 -8.35 -20.29 -16.47
C ILE A 166 -9.50 -19.32 -16.75
N ILE A 167 -10.10 -19.39 -17.93
CA ILE A 167 -11.24 -18.54 -18.31
C ILE A 167 -12.44 -18.83 -17.40
N GLY A 168 -12.73 -20.10 -17.12
CA GLY A 168 -13.80 -20.53 -16.23
C GLY A 168 -13.63 -19.98 -14.81
N GLU A 169 -12.44 -20.11 -14.23
CA GLU A 169 -12.14 -19.56 -12.90
C GLU A 169 -12.24 -18.04 -12.87
N SER A 170 -11.70 -17.35 -13.89
CA SER A 170 -11.79 -15.90 -14.01
C SER A 170 -13.24 -15.41 -14.01
N ASN A 171 -14.11 -16.02 -14.85
CA ASN A 171 -15.52 -15.67 -14.93
C ASN A 171 -16.26 -15.93 -13.60
N ARG A 172 -15.89 -17.02 -12.89
CA ARG A 172 -16.48 -17.33 -11.58
C ARG A 172 -16.12 -16.28 -10.53
N ILE A 173 -14.87 -15.88 -10.45
CA ILE A 173 -14.42 -14.85 -9.48
C ILE A 173 -15.08 -13.51 -9.81
N LEU A 174 -15.11 -13.12 -11.09
CA LEU A 174 -15.75 -11.88 -11.53
C LEU A 174 -17.24 -11.84 -11.18
N ALA A 175 -17.97 -12.95 -11.34
CA ALA A 175 -19.38 -13.01 -10.95
C ALA A 175 -19.60 -12.82 -9.44
N GLU A 176 -18.65 -13.25 -8.60
CA GLU A 176 -18.71 -13.03 -7.15
C GLU A 176 -18.36 -11.59 -6.79
N VAL A 177 -17.33 -11.02 -7.41
CA VAL A 177 -16.96 -9.60 -7.25
C VAL A 177 -18.14 -8.70 -7.64
N ASP A 178 -18.79 -8.97 -8.77
CA ASP A 178 -19.96 -8.21 -9.22
C ASP A 178 -21.12 -8.31 -8.23
N ARG A 179 -21.35 -9.49 -7.63
CA ARG A 179 -22.39 -9.66 -6.61
C ARG A 179 -22.11 -8.84 -5.36
N ILE A 180 -20.86 -8.82 -4.89
CA ILE A 180 -20.46 -8.16 -3.64
C ILE A 180 -20.37 -6.65 -3.81
N TYR A 181 -19.73 -6.18 -4.89
CA TYR A 181 -19.32 -4.77 -5.03
C TYR A 181 -20.16 -3.97 -6.04
N ASN A 182 -20.72 -4.62 -7.06
CA ASN A 182 -21.51 -3.97 -8.11
C ASN A 182 -23.01 -4.26 -8.01
N SER A 183 -23.47 -4.89 -6.93
CA SER A 183 -24.89 -4.89 -6.60
C SER A 183 -25.27 -3.46 -6.19
N ASP A 184 -25.89 -2.73 -7.11
CA ASP A 184 -26.73 -1.57 -6.79
C ASP A 184 -27.83 -2.07 -5.85
N ASN A 185 -27.53 -2.11 -4.55
CA ASN A 185 -28.47 -2.50 -3.51
C ASN A 185 -29.53 -1.41 -3.40
N LYS A 186 -30.51 -1.45 -4.30
CA LYS A 186 -31.72 -0.62 -4.27
C LYS A 186 -32.60 -1.14 -3.14
N GLY A 187 -32.74 -0.35 -2.08
CA GLY A 187 -33.50 -0.74 -0.90
C GLY A 187 -33.57 0.37 0.14
N LYS A 188 -34.32 0.14 1.21
CA LYS A 188 -34.25 1.00 2.39
C LYS A 188 -32.97 0.67 3.13
N LEU A 189 -32.24 1.70 3.58
CA LEU A 189 -31.12 1.51 4.50
C LEU A 189 -31.63 0.75 5.73
N ASP A 190 -30.88 -0.28 6.12
CA ASP A 190 -31.13 -0.99 7.36
C ASP A 190 -31.07 0.02 8.53
N PRO A 191 -32.16 0.19 9.31
CA PRO A 191 -32.16 1.12 10.44
C PRO A 191 -31.03 0.85 11.45
N ASP A 192 -30.57 -0.41 11.53
CA ASP A 192 -29.54 -0.83 12.49
C ASP A 192 -28.14 -0.83 11.88
N ILE A 193 -27.94 -0.31 10.65
CA ILE A 193 -26.64 -0.37 9.96
C ILE A 193 -25.50 0.26 10.78
N LEU A 194 -25.78 1.36 11.50
CA LEU A 194 -24.78 2.02 12.35
C LEU A 194 -24.43 1.16 13.57
N VAL A 195 -25.42 0.48 14.16
CA VAL A 195 -25.20 -0.43 15.29
C VAL A 195 -24.37 -1.63 14.85
N LYS A 196 -24.68 -2.20 13.69
CA LYS A 196 -23.93 -3.30 13.08
C LYS A 196 -22.48 -2.90 12.79
N ALA A 197 -22.27 -1.73 12.19
CA ALA A 197 -20.93 -1.20 11.93
C ALA A 197 -20.13 -1.01 13.23
N LYS A 198 -20.74 -0.44 14.28
CA LYS A 198 -20.08 -0.30 15.58
C LYS A 198 -19.73 -1.66 16.19
N ASN A 199 -20.64 -2.63 16.14
CA ASN A 199 -20.40 -3.96 16.70
C ASN A 199 -19.26 -4.68 15.96
N GLN A 200 -19.19 -4.58 14.63
CA GLN A 200 -18.08 -5.12 13.85
C GLN A 200 -16.74 -4.50 14.29
N LEU A 201 -16.67 -3.17 14.38
CA LEU A 201 -15.46 -2.49 14.86
C LEU A 201 -15.08 -2.91 16.28
N GLN A 202 -16.06 -3.21 17.14
CA GLN A 202 -15.81 -3.70 18.48
C GLN A 202 -15.23 -5.12 18.51
N GLU A 203 -15.55 -5.96 17.53
CA GLU A 203 -14.97 -7.29 17.37
C GLU A 203 -13.51 -7.20 16.89
N ASP A 204 -13.23 -6.26 15.98
CA ASP A 204 -11.88 -6.04 15.41
C ASP A 204 -10.96 -5.22 16.35
N TYR A 205 -11.51 -4.64 17.42
CA TYR A 205 -10.81 -3.71 18.30
C TYR A 205 -9.75 -4.38 19.18
N ASP A 206 -8.51 -3.88 19.12
CA ASP A 206 -7.44 -4.25 20.05
C ASP A 206 -7.62 -3.51 21.39
N LYS A 207 -8.13 -4.24 22.38
CA LYS A 207 -8.39 -3.73 23.73
C LYS A 207 -7.13 -3.36 24.52
N ASN A 208 -5.95 -3.80 24.10
CA ASN A 208 -4.70 -3.53 24.82
C ASN A 208 -4.00 -2.28 24.28
N HIS A 209 -3.98 -2.09 22.96
CA HIS A 209 -3.21 -1.01 22.32
C HIS A 209 -4.06 -0.07 21.45
N GLY A 210 -5.38 -0.29 21.35
CA GLY A 210 -6.23 0.43 20.41
C GLY A 210 -5.98 0.03 18.94
N GLY A 211 -6.82 0.55 18.04
CA GLY A 211 -6.83 0.19 16.63
C GLY A 211 -7.73 -1.01 16.31
N PHE A 212 -7.88 -1.30 15.01
CA PHE A 212 -8.86 -2.26 14.47
C PHE A 212 -8.19 -3.35 13.61
N SER A 213 -6.94 -3.67 13.91
CA SER A 213 -6.14 -4.70 13.22
C SER A 213 -5.04 -5.18 14.16
N TYR A 214 -4.46 -6.35 13.91
CA TYR A 214 -3.36 -6.87 14.74
C TYR A 214 -1.99 -6.45 14.20
N ARG A 215 -1.58 -6.99 13.04
CA ARG A 215 -0.34 -6.64 12.31
C ARG A 215 -0.51 -6.88 10.79
N PRO A 216 0.03 -6.00 9.92
CA PRO A 216 0.42 -4.62 10.21
C PRO A 216 -0.78 -3.81 10.71
N LYS A 217 -0.54 -2.82 11.57
CA LYS A 217 -1.59 -2.03 12.21
C LYS A 217 -1.72 -0.64 11.58
N PHE A 218 -2.89 -0.35 11.01
CA PHE A 218 -3.19 0.91 10.32
C PHE A 218 -4.01 1.89 11.19
N PRO A 219 -3.80 3.22 11.06
CA PRO A 219 -4.54 4.24 11.82
C PRO A 219 -6.05 4.28 11.58
N LEU A 220 -6.51 4.01 10.35
CA LEU A 220 -7.93 3.94 9.96
C LEU A 220 -8.79 5.11 10.51
N PRO A 221 -8.44 6.38 10.22
CA PRO A 221 -9.10 7.57 10.78
C PRO A 221 -10.61 7.62 10.51
N GLN A 222 -11.09 7.03 9.43
CA GLN A 222 -12.52 6.92 9.12
C GLN A 222 -13.29 6.11 10.17
N TYR A 223 -12.70 5.05 10.74
CA TYR A 223 -13.33 4.27 11.82
C TYR A 223 -13.37 5.09 13.11
N ILE A 224 -12.28 5.80 13.40
CA ILE A 224 -12.17 6.68 14.57
C ILE A 224 -13.21 7.81 14.48
N MET A 225 -13.29 8.51 13.34
CA MET A 225 -14.27 9.58 13.12
C MET A 225 -15.72 9.08 13.23
N PHE A 226 -16.00 7.90 12.67
CA PHE A 226 -17.30 7.24 12.82
C PHE A 226 -17.63 7.00 14.29
N LEU A 227 -16.73 6.37 15.05
CA LEU A 227 -16.94 6.07 16.48
C LEU A 227 -17.08 7.35 17.33
N LEU A 228 -16.28 8.39 17.06
CA LEU A 228 -16.39 9.70 17.71
C LEU A 228 -17.72 10.39 17.45
N LYS A 229 -18.31 10.18 16.27
CA LYS A 229 -19.63 10.73 15.92
C LYS A 229 -20.75 9.88 16.51
N TYR A 230 -20.71 8.58 16.27
CA TYR A 230 -21.69 7.62 16.78
C TYR A 230 -21.79 7.67 18.32
N GLY A 231 -20.66 7.61 19.01
CA GLY A 231 -20.59 7.62 20.46
C GLY A 231 -21.11 8.92 21.07
N HIS A 232 -20.87 10.05 20.42
CA HIS A 232 -21.42 11.34 20.83
C HIS A 232 -22.93 11.42 20.61
N ASP A 233 -23.39 11.11 19.39
CA ASP A 233 -24.80 11.28 18.99
C ASP A 233 -25.73 10.31 19.74
N LEU A 234 -25.26 9.10 20.04
CA LEU A 234 -26.04 8.05 20.72
C LEU A 234 -25.66 7.83 22.19
N LYS A 235 -24.72 8.62 22.73
CA LYS A 235 -24.20 8.49 24.09
C LYS A 235 -23.65 7.08 24.40
N ASP A 236 -22.95 6.49 23.42
CA ASP A 236 -22.29 5.19 23.57
C ASP A 236 -20.84 5.39 24.05
N GLU A 237 -20.62 5.18 25.34
CA GLU A 237 -19.32 5.35 26.00
C GLU A 237 -18.27 4.37 25.46
N LYS A 238 -18.66 3.16 25.05
CA LYS A 238 -17.71 2.16 24.52
C LYS A 238 -17.18 2.59 23.15
N ALA A 239 -18.03 3.18 22.30
CA ALA A 239 -17.59 3.73 21.03
C ALA A 239 -16.57 4.87 21.23
N LEU A 240 -16.82 5.75 22.20
CA LEU A 240 -15.88 6.83 22.54
C LEU A 240 -14.56 6.29 23.13
N GLU A 241 -14.62 5.30 24.01
CA GLU A 241 -13.46 4.64 24.59
C GLU A 241 -12.54 4.05 23.50
N MET A 242 -13.11 3.29 22.56
CA MET A 242 -12.34 2.72 21.43
C MET A 242 -11.65 3.80 20.60
N ALA A 243 -12.34 4.91 20.33
CA ALA A 243 -11.77 6.02 19.56
C ALA A 243 -10.64 6.72 20.31
N PHE A 244 -10.86 7.11 21.57
CA PHE A 244 -9.86 7.84 22.36
C PHE A 244 -8.63 6.99 22.68
N MET A 245 -8.83 5.73 23.07
CA MET A 245 -7.71 4.83 23.32
C MET A 245 -6.88 4.57 22.06
N THR A 246 -7.51 4.49 20.89
CA THR A 246 -6.79 4.37 19.62
C THR A 246 -5.95 5.62 19.34
N LEU A 247 -6.52 6.82 19.45
CA LEU A 247 -5.80 8.08 19.26
C LEU A 247 -4.63 8.23 20.25
N ASP A 248 -4.88 7.99 21.55
CA ASP A 248 -3.87 8.12 22.59
C ASP A 248 -2.68 7.17 22.38
N ASN A 249 -2.94 5.91 22.01
CA ASN A 249 -1.87 4.95 21.78
C ASN A 249 -1.11 5.22 20.48
N MET A 250 -1.80 5.65 19.41
CA MET A 250 -1.11 6.05 18.18
C MET A 250 -0.17 7.22 18.42
N TYR A 251 -0.59 8.26 19.15
CA TYR A 251 0.29 9.37 19.47
C TYR A 251 1.47 8.96 20.36
N LYS A 252 1.26 8.08 21.34
CA LYS A 252 2.32 7.59 22.24
C LYS A 252 3.33 6.66 21.54
N GLY A 253 2.94 6.03 20.44
CA GLY A 253 3.77 5.11 19.66
C GLY A 253 4.75 5.82 18.74
N GLY A 254 5.64 5.01 18.13
CA GLY A 254 6.55 5.45 17.07
C GLY A 254 5.89 5.63 15.71
N ILE A 255 4.60 5.30 15.56
CA ILE A 255 3.82 5.65 14.36
C ILE A 255 3.65 7.17 14.20
N PHE A 256 3.73 7.94 15.28
CA PHE A 256 3.86 9.39 15.23
C PHE A 256 5.34 9.79 15.29
N ASP A 257 5.78 10.62 14.35
CA ASP A 257 7.13 11.18 14.40
C ASP A 257 7.18 12.29 15.46
N HIS A 258 7.77 12.01 16.62
CA HIS A 258 7.84 12.97 17.72
C HIS A 258 8.83 14.12 17.48
N ILE A 259 9.70 14.00 16.47
CA ILE A 259 10.73 14.99 16.13
C ILE A 259 10.28 15.82 14.93
N GLY A 260 9.98 15.15 13.83
CA GLY A 260 9.56 15.76 12.56
C GLY A 260 8.05 15.92 12.41
N PHE A 261 7.23 15.43 13.34
CA PHE A 261 5.76 15.47 13.29
C PHE A 261 5.15 14.70 12.12
N GLY A 262 3.83 14.54 12.17
CA GLY A 262 3.07 13.73 11.24
C GLY A 262 3.12 12.23 11.55
N PHE A 263 2.13 11.52 11.04
CA PHE A 263 2.00 10.08 11.16
C PHE A 263 2.64 9.38 9.98
N TYR A 264 3.39 8.33 10.30
CA TYR A 264 3.76 7.28 9.37
C TYR A 264 2.54 6.43 8.99
N ARG A 265 2.64 5.74 7.86
CA ARG A 265 1.50 5.08 7.22
C ARG A 265 0.88 3.98 8.07
N TYR A 266 1.71 3.12 8.66
CA TYR A 266 1.27 2.03 9.53
C TYR A 266 2.39 1.56 10.44
N SER A 267 2.04 0.78 11.46
CA SER A 267 2.98 0.09 12.35
C SER A 267 3.12 -1.37 11.95
N VAL A 268 4.34 -1.92 11.93
CA VAL A 268 4.56 -3.35 11.66
C VAL A 268 4.21 -4.24 12.86
N ASP A 269 4.13 -3.67 14.06
CA ASP A 269 3.70 -4.32 15.28
C ASP A 269 2.34 -3.81 15.80
N GLU A 270 1.77 -4.51 16.78
CA GLU A 270 0.49 -4.19 17.40
C GLU A 270 0.55 -3.02 18.39
N LYS A 271 1.73 -2.59 18.83
CA LYS A 271 1.90 -1.59 19.89
C LYS A 271 2.06 -0.18 19.35
N TRP A 272 2.03 -0.01 18.02
CA TRP A 272 2.31 1.24 17.32
C TRP A 272 3.77 1.70 17.42
N LEU A 273 4.73 0.80 17.73
CA LEU A 273 6.10 1.18 18.04
C LEU A 273 6.98 1.35 16.80
N VAL A 274 6.95 0.37 15.89
CA VAL A 274 7.83 0.32 14.73
C VAL A 274 7.04 0.72 13.49
N PRO A 275 7.24 1.95 12.97
CA PRO A 275 6.53 2.41 11.79
C PRO A 275 7.09 1.79 10.51
N HIS A 276 6.26 1.79 9.48
CA HIS A 276 6.70 1.83 8.10
C HIS A 276 6.83 3.30 7.69
N PHE A 277 8.04 3.80 7.45
CA PHE A 277 8.43 5.22 7.54
C PHE A 277 7.88 6.16 6.46
N GLU A 278 6.96 5.68 5.65
CA GLU A 278 6.26 6.47 4.64
C GLU A 278 5.24 7.40 5.31
N LYS A 279 5.14 8.67 4.89
CA LYS A 279 4.11 9.60 5.38
C LYS A 279 3.23 10.07 4.22
N MET A 280 1.94 9.75 4.29
CA MET A 280 0.98 10.12 3.25
C MET A 280 0.22 11.40 3.62
N LEU A 281 0.00 12.27 2.64
CA LEU A 281 -0.80 13.49 2.83
C LEU A 281 -2.22 13.15 3.30
N TYR A 282 -2.87 12.17 2.66
CA TYR A 282 -4.25 11.83 2.97
C TYR A 282 -4.42 11.23 4.37
N ASP A 283 -3.44 10.45 4.84
CA ASP A 283 -3.47 9.86 6.19
C ASP A 283 -3.37 10.98 7.23
N ASN A 284 -2.40 11.88 7.05
CA ASN A 284 -2.20 13.02 7.94
C ASN A 284 -3.38 14.00 7.93
N ALA A 285 -3.94 14.29 6.75
CA ALA A 285 -5.14 15.12 6.62
C ALA A 285 -6.32 14.50 7.39
N LEU A 286 -6.63 13.22 7.18
CA LEU A 286 -7.73 12.56 7.86
C LEU A 286 -7.49 12.39 9.37
N LEU A 287 -6.25 12.14 9.79
CA LEU A 287 -5.91 12.09 11.22
C LEU A 287 -6.06 13.45 11.89
N SER A 288 -5.66 14.55 11.24
CA SER A 288 -5.88 15.90 11.76
C SER A 288 -7.37 16.17 12.00
N MET A 289 -8.25 15.67 11.13
CA MET A 289 -9.70 15.75 11.32
C MET A 289 -10.16 14.90 12.52
N ALA A 290 -9.67 13.67 12.65
CA ALA A 290 -10.02 12.80 13.76
C ALA A 290 -9.58 13.38 15.13
N TYR A 291 -8.36 13.92 15.22
CA TYR A 291 -7.86 14.59 16.43
C TYR A 291 -8.61 15.89 16.71
N THR A 292 -8.94 16.68 15.68
CA THR A 292 -9.79 17.88 15.84
C THR A 292 -11.16 17.50 16.40
N MET A 293 -11.79 16.46 15.85
CA MET A 293 -13.05 15.95 16.39
C MET A 293 -12.85 15.53 17.85
N ALA A 294 -11.82 14.76 18.19
CA ALA A 294 -11.58 14.35 19.58
C ALA A 294 -11.41 15.56 20.53
N TYR A 295 -10.71 16.61 20.10
CA TYR A 295 -10.61 17.87 20.82
C TYR A 295 -11.96 18.55 21.02
N GLU A 296 -12.81 18.60 19.99
CA GLU A 296 -14.14 19.22 20.10
C GLU A 296 -14.99 18.58 21.20
N LYS A 297 -14.91 17.26 21.36
CA LYS A 297 -15.75 16.48 22.29
C LYS A 297 -15.18 16.46 23.71
N THR A 298 -13.86 16.44 23.85
CA THR A 298 -13.19 16.30 25.17
C THR A 298 -12.65 17.60 25.74
N LYS A 299 -12.37 18.58 24.87
CA LYS A 299 -11.58 19.78 25.17
C LYS A 299 -10.19 19.49 25.75
N ASN A 300 -9.67 18.27 25.55
CA ASN A 300 -8.32 17.91 25.97
C ASN A 300 -7.28 18.65 25.10
N PRO A 301 -6.47 19.57 25.67
CA PRO A 301 -5.52 20.36 24.89
C PRO A 301 -4.50 19.53 24.12
N LEU A 302 -4.22 18.29 24.56
CA LEU A 302 -3.31 17.39 23.85
C LEU A 302 -3.78 17.10 22.42
N TYR A 303 -5.08 16.85 22.20
CA TYR A 303 -5.59 16.58 20.84
C TYR A 303 -5.47 17.79 19.92
N LYS A 304 -5.57 19.00 20.48
CA LYS A 304 -5.33 20.24 19.74
C LYS A 304 -3.85 20.32 19.34
N GLU A 305 -2.94 20.10 20.28
CA GLU A 305 -1.49 20.11 20.02
C GLU A 305 -1.10 19.09 18.95
N ILE A 306 -1.65 17.88 19.01
CA ILE A 306 -1.40 16.83 18.01
C ILE A 306 -1.87 17.29 16.63
N THR A 307 -3.07 17.87 16.55
CA THR A 307 -3.59 18.44 15.29
C THR A 307 -2.64 19.50 14.73
N GLU A 308 -2.19 20.43 15.56
CA GLU A 308 -1.27 21.51 15.17
C GLU A 308 0.07 20.94 14.66
N LYS A 309 0.63 19.91 15.31
CA LYS A 309 1.84 19.23 14.85
C LYS A 309 1.66 18.54 13.49
N ILE A 310 0.53 17.87 13.28
CA ILE A 310 0.23 17.25 11.98
C ILE A 310 0.17 18.32 10.89
N LEU A 311 -0.52 19.43 11.14
CA LEU A 311 -0.65 20.52 10.18
C LEU A 311 0.70 21.22 9.92
N GLU A 312 1.53 21.37 10.94
CA GLU A 312 2.89 21.91 10.80
C GLU A 312 3.73 21.06 9.85
N PHE A 313 3.72 19.73 10.02
CA PHE A 313 4.36 18.80 9.09
C PHE A 313 3.82 18.96 7.66
N VAL A 314 2.50 18.95 7.49
CA VAL A 314 1.88 19.06 6.16
C VAL A 314 2.29 20.36 5.45
N ILE A 315 2.33 21.48 6.17
CA ILE A 315 2.70 22.77 5.58
C ILE A 315 4.21 22.88 5.35
N ARG A 316 5.03 22.36 6.27
CA ARG A 316 6.49 22.47 6.19
C ARG A 316 7.08 21.55 5.11
N ASP A 317 6.58 20.32 5.02
CA ASP A 317 7.23 19.26 4.24
C ASP A 317 6.44 18.85 2.99
N LEU A 318 5.11 19.05 2.98
CA LEU A 318 4.26 18.60 1.87
C LEU A 318 3.67 19.74 1.04
N ALA A 319 3.74 21.00 1.47
CA ALA A 319 3.31 22.13 0.64
C ALA A 319 4.37 22.44 -0.42
N SER A 320 3.94 22.64 -1.67
CA SER A 320 4.81 23.09 -2.75
C SER A 320 4.87 24.61 -2.80
N GLU A 321 5.97 25.15 -3.34
CA GLU A 321 6.11 26.60 -3.56
C GLU A 321 5.07 27.15 -4.56
N GLU A 322 4.53 26.28 -5.43
CA GLU A 322 3.49 26.59 -6.39
C GLU A 322 2.07 26.61 -5.80
N GLY A 323 1.91 26.29 -4.52
CA GLY A 323 0.62 26.35 -3.80
C GLY A 323 -0.22 25.07 -3.90
N SER A 324 0.38 23.95 -4.30
CA SER A 324 -0.20 22.61 -4.24
C SER A 324 0.39 21.80 -3.07
N PHE A 325 0.01 20.54 -2.93
CA PHE A 325 0.62 19.61 -1.96
C PHE A 325 1.18 18.38 -2.66
N TYR A 326 2.33 17.91 -2.21
CA TYR A 326 2.86 16.58 -2.55
C TYR A 326 1.99 15.50 -1.92
N SER A 327 1.84 14.35 -2.59
CA SER A 327 0.97 13.26 -2.14
C SER A 327 1.55 12.48 -0.96
N ALA A 328 2.88 12.41 -0.84
CA ALA A 328 3.57 11.61 0.15
C ALA A 328 5.03 12.04 0.33
N LEU A 329 5.62 11.59 1.44
CA LEU A 329 7.06 11.58 1.71
C LEU A 329 7.54 10.13 1.75
N ASP A 330 8.59 9.83 0.98
CA ASP A 330 9.14 8.48 0.80
C ASP A 330 9.79 7.94 2.09
N ALA A 331 9.69 6.63 2.30
CA ALA A 331 10.28 5.92 3.43
C ALA A 331 11.78 5.64 3.24
N GLU A 332 12.29 5.66 2.00
CA GLU A 332 13.69 5.35 1.69
C GLU A 332 14.56 6.62 1.61
N THR A 333 15.71 6.59 2.30
CA THR A 333 16.81 7.52 2.08
C THR A 333 18.06 6.72 1.76
N GLU A 334 18.72 7.01 0.63
CA GLU A 334 19.91 6.29 0.15
C GLU A 334 19.70 4.76 0.00
N GLY A 335 18.46 4.32 -0.26
CA GLY A 335 18.09 2.91 -0.41
C GLY A 335 17.88 2.15 0.90
N GLU A 336 17.96 2.84 2.04
CA GLU A 336 17.65 2.30 3.37
C GLU A 336 16.36 2.91 3.91
N GLU A 337 15.46 2.07 4.42
CA GLU A 337 14.20 2.53 5.01
C GLU A 337 14.47 3.17 6.36
N GLY A 338 13.92 4.37 6.58
CA GLY A 338 13.93 4.99 7.89
C GLY A 338 15.29 5.47 8.39
N LYS A 339 16.30 5.58 7.51
CA LYS A 339 17.69 5.90 7.90
C LYS A 339 17.82 7.16 8.78
N PHE A 340 17.02 8.19 8.50
CA PHE A 340 17.01 9.42 9.31
C PHE A 340 16.09 9.37 10.55
N TYR A 341 15.40 8.26 10.75
CA TYR A 341 14.41 8.06 11.81
C TYR A 341 14.78 6.94 12.78
N ILE A 342 15.91 6.24 12.55
CA ILE A 342 16.43 5.19 13.42
C ILE A 342 17.67 5.72 14.12
N PHE A 343 17.72 5.52 15.43
CA PHE A 343 18.84 5.93 16.26
C PHE A 343 19.43 4.71 16.95
N THR A 344 20.75 4.63 16.97
CA THR A 344 21.48 3.69 17.80
C THR A 344 21.35 4.08 19.27
N LYS A 345 21.55 3.10 20.16
CA LYS A 345 21.57 3.33 21.60
C LYS A 345 22.60 4.39 22.00
N GLU A 346 23.76 4.37 21.36
CA GLU A 346 24.84 5.33 21.57
C GLU A 346 24.38 6.75 21.19
N GLU A 347 23.75 6.95 20.03
CA GLU A 347 23.24 8.26 19.59
C GLU A 347 22.18 8.81 20.56
N ILE A 348 21.32 7.95 21.10
CA ILE A 348 20.31 8.34 22.09
C ILE A 348 20.97 8.77 23.41
N ILE A 349 21.96 8.01 23.89
CA ILE A 349 22.70 8.33 25.12
C ILE A 349 23.47 9.64 24.96
N ASP A 350 24.08 9.87 23.81
CA ASP A 350 24.80 11.10 23.52
C ASP A 350 23.87 12.32 23.46
N ALA A 351 22.66 12.16 22.90
CA ALA A 351 21.67 13.23 22.80
C ALA A 351 20.97 13.57 24.13
N LEU A 352 20.60 12.55 24.92
CA LEU A 352 19.82 12.72 26.16
C LEU A 352 20.69 12.79 27.43
N GLY A 353 21.96 12.44 27.31
CA GLY A 353 22.85 12.18 28.45
C GLY A 353 22.61 10.80 29.05
N LYS A 354 23.61 10.29 29.77
CA LYS A 354 23.67 8.90 30.23
C LYS A 354 22.42 8.42 30.99
N GLU A 355 21.97 9.18 31.99
CA GLU A 355 20.84 8.78 32.85
C GLU A 355 19.52 8.67 32.06
N TYR A 356 19.16 9.72 31.33
CA TYR A 356 17.92 9.73 30.54
C TYR A 356 17.99 8.83 29.31
N GLY A 357 19.16 8.72 28.67
CA GLY A 357 19.39 7.82 27.55
C GLY A 357 19.25 6.35 27.95
N GLU A 358 19.88 5.93 29.06
CA GLU A 358 19.73 4.56 29.57
C GLU A 358 18.28 4.26 29.97
N PHE A 359 17.59 5.21 30.60
CA PHE A 359 16.17 5.08 30.91
C PHE A 359 15.31 4.91 29.65
N TYR A 360 15.52 5.76 28.64
CA TYR A 360 14.78 5.74 27.38
C TYR A 360 14.97 4.41 26.63
N CYS A 361 16.22 3.98 26.44
CA CYS A 361 16.50 2.72 25.74
C CYS A 361 15.91 1.50 26.48
N ASN A 362 15.97 1.48 27.81
CA ASN A 362 15.36 0.38 28.59
C ASN A 362 13.83 0.38 28.51
N TYR A 363 13.20 1.55 28.44
CA TYR A 363 11.74 1.65 28.36
C TYR A 363 11.20 1.18 27.01
N TYR A 364 11.92 1.51 25.92
CA TYR A 364 11.50 1.20 24.54
C TYR A 364 12.17 -0.04 23.93
N ASP A 365 12.98 -0.77 24.70
CA ASP A 365 13.70 -1.99 24.26
C ASP A 365 14.59 -1.75 23.03
N ILE A 366 15.41 -0.69 23.09
CA ILE A 366 16.36 -0.26 22.03
C ILE A 366 17.75 -0.85 22.23
#